data_AF-A0A5E8VKN4-F1
#
_entry.id   AF-A0A5E8VKN4-F1
#
_cell.length_a   1.000
_cell.length_b   1.000
_cell.length_c   1.000
_cell.angle_alpha   90.00
_cell.angle_beta   90.00
_cell.angle_gamma   90.00
#
_symmetry.space_group_name_H-M   'P 1'
#
loop_
_entity.id
_entity.type
_entity.pdbx_description
1 polymer ?
#
loop_
_entity_poly.entity_id
_entity_poly.type
_entity_poly.pdbx_seq_one_letter_code
_entity_poly.pdbx_strand_id
1 'polypeptide(L)' 'MDDLHQVNTIIATTICAFFKGHPDAQIGTEEAKLLAKQITQALEEAGLQISAANPTNAPP' A
#
# COMPACT_ATOMS: atom_id res chain seq x y z
N MET A 1 -4.65 9.11 16.23
CA MET A 1 -4.34 7.73 15.78
C MET A 1 -4.97 7.48 14.40
N ASP A 2 -5.14 8.55 13.63
CA ASP A 2 -5.98 8.62 12.43
C ASP A 2 -5.19 8.24 11.18
N ASP A 3 -3.86 8.41 11.24
CA ASP A 3 -2.90 8.05 10.21
C ASP A 3 -2.99 6.56 9.83
N LEU A 4 -3.01 5.65 10.83
CA LEU A 4 -3.01 4.21 10.56
C LEU A 4 -4.32 3.72 9.92
N HIS A 5 -5.45 4.28 10.34
CA HIS A 5 -6.74 3.93 9.76
C HIS A 5 -6.85 4.45 8.32
N GLN A 6 -6.34 5.65 8.06
CA GLN A 6 -6.29 6.23 6.73
C GLN A 6 -5.37 5.43 5.79
N VAL A 7 -4.16 5.09 6.25
CA VAL A 7 -3.21 4.24 5.52
C VAL A 7 -3.85 2.90 5.17
N ASN A 8 -4.45 2.21 6.14
CA ASN A 8 -5.11 0.92 5.90
C ASN A 8 -6.27 1.05 4.90
N THR A 9 -7.03 2.14 4.97
CA THR A 9 -8.14 2.41 4.05
C THR A 9 -7.63 2.61 2.62
N ILE A 10 -6.55 3.38 2.43
CA ILE A 10 -5.95 3.63 1.12
C ILE A 10 -5.40 2.33 0.54
N ILE A 11 -4.63 1.57 1.33
CA ILE A 11 -4.06 0.27 0.89
C ILE A 11 -5.19 -0.68 0.45
N ALA A 12 -6.20 -0.88 1.30
CA ALA A 12 -7.32 -1.78 1.00
C ALA A 12 -8.08 -1.34 -0.25
N THR A 13 -8.34 -0.04 -0.39
CA THR A 13 -9.04 0.52 -1.56
C THR A 13 -8.27 0.28 -2.84
N THR A 14 -6.95 0.53 -2.83
CA THR A 14 -6.08 0.34 -4.00
C THR A 14 -5.97 -1.13 -4.40
N ILE A 15 -5.85 -2.04 -3.42
CA ILE A 15 -5.86 -3.49 -3.67
C ILE A 15 -7.19 -3.90 -4.30
N CYS A 16 -8.33 -3.55 -3.69
CA CYS A 16 -9.63 -3.89 -4.23
C CYS A 16 -9.85 -3.32 -5.64
N ALA A 17 -9.40 -2.09 -5.90
CA ALA A 17 -9.48 -1.47 -7.22
C ALA A 17 -8.64 -2.22 -8.27
N PHE A 18 -7.44 -2.66 -7.89
CA PHE A 18 -6.56 -3.43 -8.76
C PHE A 18 -7.19 -4.77 -9.18
N PHE A 19 -7.80 -5.49 -8.24
CA PHE A 19 -8.43 -6.79 -8.50
C PHE A 19 -9.86 -6.69 -9.06
N LYS A 20 -10.49 -5.51 -9.06
CA LYS A 20 -11.88 -5.33 -9.55
C LYS A 20 -12.09 -5.78 -11.00
N GLY A 21 -11.04 -5.77 -11.82
CA GLY A 21 -11.07 -6.28 -13.20
C GLY A 21 -10.67 -7.76 -13.34
N HIS A 22 -10.06 -8.36 -12.33
CA HIS A 22 -9.52 -9.71 -12.36
C HIS A 22 -9.60 -10.40 -10.98
N PRO A 23 -10.77 -10.90 -10.57
CA PRO A 23 -10.94 -11.53 -9.26
C PRO A 23 -10.12 -12.83 -9.07
N ASP A 24 -9.77 -13.51 -10.17
CA ASP A 24 -8.93 -14.73 -10.19
C ASP A 24 -7.48 -14.46 -10.66
N ALA A 25 -7.04 -13.20 -10.70
CA ALA A 25 -5.66 -12.91 -11.11
C ALA A 25 -4.67 -13.45 -10.09
N GLN A 26 -3.88 -14.43 -10.53
CA GLN A 26 -2.62 -14.76 -9.89
C GLN A 26 -1.62 -13.66 -10.24
N ILE A 27 -1.41 -12.72 -9.32
CA ILE A 27 -0.50 -11.59 -9.52
C ILE A 27 0.95 -12.08 -9.60
N GLY A 28 1.58 -11.84 -10.75
CA GLY A 28 3.01 -12.00 -10.93
C GLY A 28 3.83 -10.91 -10.24
N THR A 29 5.15 -11.07 -10.22
CA THR A 29 6.08 -10.10 -9.63
C THR A 29 5.95 -8.70 -10.25
N GLU A 30 5.64 -8.61 -11.55
CA GLU A 30 5.48 -7.32 -12.24
C GLU A 30 4.17 -6.64 -11.85
N GLU A 31 3.05 -7.37 -11.80
CA GLU A 31 1.79 -6.82 -11.27
C GLU A 31 1.91 -6.40 -9.80
N ALA A 32 2.63 -7.18 -8.99
CA ALA A 32 2.88 -6.83 -7.59
C ALA A 32 3.66 -5.51 -7.46
N LYS A 33 4.66 -5.27 -8.33
CA LYS A 33 5.38 -3.98 -8.37
C LYS A 33 4.46 -2.82 -8.79
N LEU A 34 3.59 -3.05 -9.78
CA LEU A 34 2.62 -2.04 -10.22
C LEU A 34 1.62 -1.71 -9.11
N LEU A 35 1.11 -2.71 -8.40
CA LEU A 35 0.25 -2.53 -7.23
C LEU A 35 0.97 -1.75 -6.13
N ALA A 36 2.21 -2.13 -5.80
CA ALA A 36 3.01 -1.41 -4.80
C ALA A 36 3.21 0.06 -5.19
N LYS A 37 3.51 0.34 -6.46
CA LYS A 37 3.64 1.71 -6.96
C LYS A 37 2.35 2.51 -6.83
N GLN A 38 1.19 1.91 -7.15
CA GLN A 38 -0.12 2.56 -6.99
C GLN A 38 -0.46 2.85 -5.53
N ILE A 39 -0.11 1.93 -4.62
CA ILE A 39 -0.29 2.14 -3.18
C ILE A 39 0.57 3.30 -2.70
N THR A 40 1.86 3.33 -3.04
CA THR A 40 2.76 4.43 -2.65
C THR A 40 2.26 5.76 -3.17
N GLN A 41 1.87 5.83 -4.44
CA GLN A 41 1.35 7.05 -5.04
C GLN A 41 0.07 7.54 -4.34
N ALA A 42 -0.89 6.65 -4.08
CA ALA A 42 -2.12 7.01 -3.39
C ALA A 42 -1.89 7.50 -1.95
N LEU A 43 -0.86 6.97 -1.28
CA LEU A 43 -0.43 7.43 0.04
C LEU A 43 0.23 8.81 -0.05
N GLU A 44 1.10 9.05 -1.02
CA GLU A 44 1.70 10.37 -1.28
C GLU A 44 0.64 11.43 -1.60
N GLU A 45 -0.37 11.10 -2.42
CA GLU A 45 -1.49 11.99 -2.74
C GLU A 45 -2.34 12.35 -1.51
N ALA A 46 -2.43 11.44 -0.54
CA ALA A 46 -3.09 11.68 0.74
C ALA A 46 -2.20 12.43 1.76
N GLY A 47 -0.96 12.78 1.39
CA GLY A 47 0.01 13.41 2.28
C GLY A 47 0.67 12.47 3.29
N LEU A 48 0.49 11.15 3.13
CA LEU A 48 1.03 10.12 4.00
C LEU A 48 2.38 9.66 3.45
N GLN A 49 3.47 10.00 4.14
CA GLN A 49 4.80 9.53 3.75
C GLN A 49 5.08 8.14 4.32
N ILE A 50 5.29 7.16 3.44
CA ILE A 50 5.90 5.89 3.85
C ILE A 50 7.39 6.13 4.08
N SER A 51 7.76 6.55 5.30
CA SER A 51 9.16 6.51 5.70
C SER A 51 9.56 5.04 5.89
N ALA A 52 10.68 4.63 5.30
CA ALA A 52 11.28 3.35 5.65
C ALA A 52 11.44 3.32 7.18
N ALA A 53 10.80 2.34 7.83
CA ALA A 53 10.91 2.20 9.27
C ALA A 53 12.40 2.07 9.61
N ASN A 54 12.96 3.07 10.30
CA ASN A 54 14.30 2.96 10.82
C ASN A 54 14.33 1.73 11.73
N PRO A 55 15.18 0.71 11.48
CA PRO A 55 15.22 -0.51 12.28
C PRO A 55 15.71 -0.28 13.72
N THR A 56 16.00 0.96 14.12
CA THR A 56 16.54 1.34 15.43
C THR A 56 15.57 1.17 16.60
N ASN A 57 14.29 0.87 16.37
CA ASN A 57 13.30 0.74 17.44
C ASN A 57 12.85 -0.70 17.75
N ALA A 58 13.63 -1.71 17.34
CA ALA A 58 13.49 -3.06 17.90
C ALA A 58 14.11 -3.07 19.31
N PRO A 59 13.35 -3.35 20.40
CA PRO A 59 13.93 -3.52 21.72
C PRO A 59 14.89 -4.73 21.75
N PRO A 60 15.94 -4.68 22.61
CA PRO A 60 16.95 -5.74 22.72
C PRO A 60 16.41 -7.09 23.19
#